data_AF-A0A4R0QYZ1-F1
#
_entry.id   AF-A0A4R0QYZ1-F1
#
_cell.length_a   1.000
_cell.length_b   1.000
_cell.length_c   1.000
_cell.angle_alpha   90.00
_cell.angle_beta   90.00
_cell.angle_gamma   90.00
#
_symmetry.space_group_name_H-M   'P 1'
#
loop_
_entity.id
_entity.type
_entity.pdbx_description
1 polymer ?
#
loop_
_entity_poly.entity_id
_entity_poly.type
_entity_poly.pdbx_seq_one_letter_code
_entity_poly.pdbx_strand_id
1 'polypeptide(L)'
;MPIPPSIITLVLGMILVLGGLWIGQNVNLLPVDASANAPIYDELFRVLFSIGTILFLGIVGLVVFSLIRFRRRSGELSDGLAIEGNLPLEIFWTAVPAVVVLFIGLFSYDIYERMGGMAPLDHAAMDHAAMDHAAMDHASSNQGSGSEQRVWGGIGTPVLTASEQGTPVSPLPVEVTAMQFAFLFRYPKGDFISGELHVPVGQPVSLSMEAKDVIHAFWVPEFRLKQDVIPGQPTVLNFTPTRSGRYPIVCAELCGPYHGGMRSTVVVEEQDAFDNWFAQNNKITATDT
;
A
#
# COMPACT_ATOMS: atom_id res chain seq x y z
N MET A 1 -23.58 -45.28 18.25
CA MET A 1 -24.75 -44.52 17.77
C MET A 1 -24.29 -43.68 16.58
N PRO A 2 -25.05 -43.59 15.48
CA PRO A 2 -24.68 -42.72 14.37
C PRO A 2 -24.66 -41.26 14.85
N ILE A 3 -23.62 -40.52 14.48
CA ILE A 3 -23.48 -39.10 14.83
C ILE A 3 -24.58 -38.33 14.07
N PRO A 4 -25.38 -37.47 14.74
CA PRO A 4 -26.37 -36.63 14.09
C PRO A 4 -25.76 -35.81 12.93
N PRO A 5 -26.44 -35.71 11.77
CA PRO A 5 -25.93 -34.94 10.62
C PRO A 5 -25.58 -33.48 10.95
N SER A 6 -26.32 -32.86 11.87
CA SER A 6 -26.06 -31.50 12.36
C SER A 6 -24.72 -31.36 13.10
N ILE A 7 -24.28 -32.40 13.81
CA ILE A 7 -22.97 -32.40 14.48
C ILE A 7 -21.86 -32.54 13.43
N ILE A 8 -22.07 -33.36 12.39
CA ILE A 8 -21.10 -33.53 11.31
C ILE A 8 -20.91 -32.22 10.54
N THR A 9 -22.00 -31.54 10.15
CA THR A 9 -21.91 -30.26 9.42
C THR A 9 -21.26 -29.17 10.25
N LEU A 10 -21.57 -29.11 11.55
CA LEU A 10 -20.93 -28.17 12.48
C LEU A 10 -19.42 -28.42 12.59
N VAL A 11 -19.01 -29.68 12.78
CA VAL A 11 -17.59 -30.05 12.89
C VAL A 11 -16.83 -29.74 11.61
N LEU A 12 -17.40 -30.07 10.44
CA LEU A 12 -16.79 -29.73 9.15
C LEU A 12 -16.67 -28.21 8.94
N GLY A 13 -17.71 -27.45 9.30
CA GLY A 13 -17.67 -26.00 9.26
C GLY A 13 -16.60 -25.42 10.18
N MET A 14 -16.47 -25.94 11.40
CA MET A 14 -15.45 -25.51 12.35
C MET A 14 -14.03 -25.83 11.86
N ILE A 15 -13.82 -27.03 11.31
CA ILE A 15 -12.53 -27.42 10.70
C ILE A 15 -12.19 -26.49 9.54
N LEU A 16 -13.17 -26.17 8.68
CA LEU A 16 -12.98 -25.27 7.54
C LEU A 16 -12.58 -23.86 8.01
N VAL A 17 -13.28 -23.31 9.00
CA VAL A 17 -13.00 -21.97 9.54
C VAL A 17 -11.64 -21.94 10.24
N LEU A 18 -11.38 -22.86 11.17
CA LEU A 18 -10.10 -22.91 11.90
C LEU A 18 -8.93 -23.18 10.96
N GLY A 19 -9.11 -24.08 9.99
CA GLY A 19 -8.10 -24.37 8.98
C GLY A 19 -7.81 -23.16 8.09
N GLY A 20 -8.85 -22.45 7.63
CA GLY A 20 -8.68 -21.25 6.82
C GLY A 20 -8.05 -20.08 7.58
N LEU A 21 -8.42 -19.87 8.84
CA LEU A 21 -7.77 -18.90 9.72
C LEU A 21 -6.30 -19.25 9.96
N TRP A 22 -6.00 -20.52 10.25
CA TRP A 22 -4.63 -20.97 10.42
C TRP A 22 -3.80 -20.76 9.15
N ILE A 23 -4.33 -21.13 7.97
CA ILE A 23 -3.65 -20.90 6.69
C ILE A 23 -3.35 -19.41 6.49
N GLY A 24 -4.34 -18.53 6.63
CA GLY A 24 -4.15 -17.10 6.35
C GLY A 24 -3.23 -16.40 7.35
N GLN A 25 -3.16 -16.86 8.60
CA GLN A 25 -2.21 -16.31 9.58
C GLN A 25 -0.77 -16.81 9.41
N ASN A 26 -0.58 -17.97 8.75
CA ASN A 26 0.73 -18.57 8.54
C ASN A 26 1.23 -18.44 7.10
N VAL A 27 0.49 -17.73 6.24
CA VAL A 27 0.88 -17.53 4.84
C VAL A 27 1.97 -16.47 4.74
N ASN A 28 3.04 -16.78 3.99
CA ASN A 28 4.17 -15.87 3.76
C ASN A 28 4.36 -15.62 2.26
N LEU A 29 3.34 -15.03 1.62
CA LEU A 29 3.34 -14.74 0.17
C LEU A 29 3.91 -13.37 -0.17
N LEU A 30 3.83 -12.43 0.76
CA LEU A 30 4.28 -11.07 0.53
C LEU A 30 5.79 -10.95 0.79
N PRO A 31 6.51 -10.06 0.09
CA PRO A 31 7.93 -9.88 0.35
C PRO A 31 8.13 -9.24 1.74
N VAL A 32 9.38 -9.23 2.20
CA VAL A 32 9.78 -8.60 3.48
C VAL A 32 9.13 -7.22 3.66
N ASP A 33 8.63 -6.97 4.86
CA ASP A 33 8.14 -5.68 5.31
C ASP A 33 9.33 -4.74 5.60
N ALA A 34 9.40 -3.64 4.85
CA ALA A 34 10.51 -2.68 4.96
C ALA A 34 10.06 -1.22 5.13
N SER A 35 8.78 -0.99 5.41
CA SER A 35 8.23 0.32 5.76
C SER A 35 7.28 0.21 6.97
N ALA A 36 6.99 1.35 7.60
CA ALA A 36 5.99 1.45 8.66
C ALA A 36 4.56 1.09 8.19
N ASN A 37 4.27 1.26 6.89
CA ASN A 37 2.96 0.96 6.31
C ASN A 37 2.79 -0.53 5.96
N ALA A 38 3.90 -1.24 5.71
CA ALA A 38 3.87 -2.63 5.28
C ALA A 38 3.13 -3.57 6.26
N PRO A 39 3.40 -3.59 7.57
CA PRO A 39 2.70 -4.49 8.49
C PRO A 39 1.20 -4.18 8.60
N ILE A 40 0.79 -2.92 8.46
CA ILE A 40 -0.62 -2.50 8.47
C ILE A 40 -1.36 -3.12 7.28
N TYR A 41 -0.76 -3.07 6.08
CA TYR A 41 -1.32 -3.71 4.90
C TYR A 41 -1.32 -5.25 5.03
N ASP A 42 -0.27 -5.83 5.60
CA ASP A 42 -0.15 -7.27 5.77
C ASP A 42 -1.24 -7.84 6.70
N GLU A 43 -1.69 -7.09 7.71
CA GLU A 43 -2.88 -7.42 8.53
C GLU A 43 -4.13 -7.58 7.66
N LEU A 44 -4.39 -6.60 6.78
CA LEU A 44 -5.51 -6.64 5.84
C LEU A 44 -5.42 -7.87 4.93
N PHE A 45 -4.24 -8.08 4.32
CA PHE A 45 -4.01 -9.21 3.43
C PHE A 45 -4.28 -10.56 4.12
N ARG A 46 -3.79 -10.77 5.34
CA ARG A 46 -4.01 -12.04 6.08
C ARG A 46 -5.50 -12.29 6.37
N VAL A 47 -6.26 -11.26 6.70
CA VAL A 47 -7.71 -11.37 6.92
C VAL A 47 -8.43 -11.74 5.62
N LEU A 48 -8.17 -11.01 4.53
CA LEU A 48 -8.79 -11.30 3.23
C LEU A 48 -8.41 -12.69 2.71
N PHE A 49 -7.14 -13.09 2.86
CA PHE A 49 -6.67 -14.40 2.45
C PHE A 49 -7.31 -15.53 3.26
N SER A 50 -7.52 -15.33 4.57
CA SER A 50 -8.23 -16.28 5.43
C SER A 50 -9.67 -16.48 4.95
N ILE A 51 -10.41 -15.39 4.75
CA ILE A 51 -11.80 -15.43 4.26
C ILE A 51 -11.86 -16.09 2.88
N GLY A 52 -10.98 -15.68 1.96
CA GLY A 52 -10.88 -16.25 0.62
C GLY A 52 -10.59 -17.76 0.64
N THR A 53 -9.69 -18.21 1.52
CA THR A 53 -9.36 -19.63 1.68
C THR A 53 -10.56 -20.43 2.19
N ILE A 54 -11.28 -19.92 3.20
CA ILE A 54 -12.50 -20.55 3.74
C ILE A 54 -13.56 -20.71 2.64
N LEU A 55 -13.83 -19.64 1.90
CA LEU A 55 -14.82 -19.66 0.81
C LEU A 55 -14.39 -20.58 -0.33
N PHE A 56 -13.12 -20.50 -0.75
CA PHE A 56 -12.58 -21.35 -1.81
C PHE A 56 -12.66 -22.83 -1.45
N LEU A 57 -12.14 -23.22 -0.29
CA LEU A 57 -12.18 -24.62 0.16
C LEU A 57 -13.61 -25.11 0.40
N GLY A 58 -14.49 -24.25 0.93
CA GLY A 58 -15.91 -24.56 1.11
C GLY A 58 -16.62 -24.83 -0.22
N ILE A 59 -16.49 -23.94 -1.19
CA ILE A 59 -17.12 -24.07 -2.51
C ILE A 59 -16.53 -25.25 -3.27
N VAL A 60 -15.20 -25.36 -3.35
CA VAL A 60 -14.53 -26.48 -4.03
C VAL A 60 -14.90 -27.81 -3.37
N GLY A 61 -14.91 -27.86 -2.04
CA GLY A 61 -15.33 -29.04 -1.28
C GLY A 61 -16.76 -29.47 -1.61
N LEU A 62 -17.70 -28.53 -1.64
CA LEU A 62 -19.11 -28.79 -2.01
C LEU A 62 -19.24 -29.24 -3.47
N VAL A 63 -18.52 -28.63 -4.40
CA VAL A 63 -18.51 -29.03 -5.82
C VAL A 63 -17.94 -30.44 -5.98
N VAL A 64 -16.79 -30.73 -5.37
CA VAL A 64 -16.17 -32.07 -5.42
C VAL A 64 -17.08 -33.11 -4.78
N PHE A 65 -17.68 -32.81 -3.63
CA PHE A 65 -18.67 -33.66 -3.00
C PHE A 65 -19.84 -33.94 -3.95
N SER A 66 -20.36 -32.91 -4.62
CA SER A 66 -21.46 -33.05 -5.58
C SER A 66 -21.08 -33.94 -6.76
N LEU A 67 -19.90 -33.74 -7.33
CA LEU A 67 -19.36 -34.54 -8.43
C LEU A 67 -19.15 -36.01 -8.06
N ILE A 68 -18.86 -36.33 -6.80
CA ILE A 68 -18.67 -37.72 -6.36
C ILE A 68 -20.01 -38.35 -5.96
N ARG A 69 -20.82 -37.62 -5.18
CA ARG A 69 -22.03 -38.15 -4.53
C ARG A 69 -23.23 -38.18 -5.47
N PHE A 70 -23.35 -37.23 -6.38
CA PHE A 70 -24.49 -37.06 -7.29
C PHE A 70 -24.14 -37.35 -8.75
N ARG A 71 -22.95 -37.93 -9.02
CA ARG A 71 -22.63 -38.47 -10.35
C ARG A 71 -23.55 -39.63 -10.72
N ARG A 72 -24.05 -39.60 -11.95
CA ARG A 72 -24.82 -40.68 -12.58
C ARG A 72 -24.02 -41.99 -12.64
N ARG A 73 -24.61 -43.09 -12.18
CA ARG A 73 -24.00 -44.43 -12.26
C ARG A 73 -24.47 -45.18 -13.49
N SER A 74 -23.71 -46.20 -13.88
CA SER A 74 -24.08 -47.08 -15.00
C SER A 74 -25.40 -47.80 -14.68
N GLY A 75 -26.37 -47.69 -15.57
CA GLY A 75 -27.71 -48.28 -15.39
C GLY A 75 -28.74 -47.36 -14.72
N GLU A 76 -28.35 -46.20 -14.21
CA GLU A 76 -29.29 -45.19 -13.72
C GLU A 76 -29.77 -44.30 -14.87
N LEU A 77 -31.09 -44.32 -15.11
CA LEU A 77 -31.80 -43.50 -16.10
C LEU A 77 -32.81 -42.55 -15.45
N SER A 78 -32.98 -42.61 -14.13
CA SER A 78 -33.87 -41.72 -13.39
C SER A 78 -33.24 -40.36 -13.19
N ASP A 79 -34.04 -39.30 -13.31
CA ASP A 79 -33.62 -37.96 -12.95
C ASP A 79 -33.53 -37.77 -11.43
N GLY A 80 -32.78 -36.75 -11.00
CA GLY A 80 -32.73 -36.35 -9.59
C GLY A 80 -34.07 -35.79 -9.11
N LEU A 81 -34.27 -35.79 -7.78
CA LEU A 81 -35.44 -35.14 -7.18
C LEU A 81 -35.47 -33.65 -7.55
N ALA A 82 -36.59 -33.18 -8.11
CA ALA A 82 -36.84 -31.78 -8.39
C ALA A 82 -37.22 -31.03 -7.10
N ILE A 83 -36.21 -30.72 -6.29
CA ILE A 83 -36.38 -29.92 -5.07
C ILE A 83 -36.22 -28.45 -5.46
N GLU A 84 -37.27 -27.65 -5.22
CA GLU A 84 -37.30 -26.23 -5.52
C GLU A 84 -37.58 -25.42 -4.25
N GLY A 85 -36.82 -24.34 -4.09
CA GLY A 85 -36.97 -23.39 -2.99
C GLY A 85 -36.46 -23.91 -1.64
N ASN A 86 -35.90 -23.00 -0.86
CA ASN A 86 -35.61 -23.22 0.55
C ASN A 86 -35.38 -21.85 1.20
N LEU A 87 -36.46 -21.18 1.61
CA LEU A 87 -36.37 -19.82 2.17
C LEU A 87 -35.34 -19.69 3.31
N PRO A 88 -35.25 -20.62 4.29
CA PRO A 88 -34.22 -20.55 5.32
C PRO A 88 -32.78 -20.57 4.75
N LEU A 89 -32.52 -21.42 3.76
CA LEU A 89 -31.20 -21.54 3.14
C LEU A 89 -30.90 -20.30 2.27
N GLU A 90 -31.91 -19.79 1.57
CA GLU A 90 -31.87 -18.54 0.80
C GLU A 90 -31.49 -17.34 1.66
N ILE A 91 -32.15 -17.20 2.81
CA ILE A 91 -31.82 -16.17 3.79
C ILE A 91 -30.38 -16.36 4.29
N PHE A 92 -29.97 -17.59 4.60
CA PHE A 92 -28.64 -17.88 5.11
C PHE A 92 -27.52 -17.48 4.13
N TRP A 93 -27.59 -17.93 2.87
CA TRP A 93 -26.54 -17.60 1.89
C TRP A 93 -26.60 -16.16 1.39
N THR A 94 -27.67 -15.42 1.67
CA THR A 94 -27.76 -13.98 1.36
C THR A 94 -27.21 -13.14 2.51
N ALA A 95 -27.57 -13.49 3.75
CA ALA A 95 -27.15 -12.79 4.95
C ALA A 95 -25.64 -12.95 5.22
N VAL A 96 -25.09 -14.16 5.07
CA VAL A 96 -23.67 -14.42 5.38
C VAL A 96 -22.73 -13.58 4.49
N PRO A 97 -22.84 -13.56 3.15
CA PRO A 97 -22.01 -12.70 2.31
C PRO A 97 -22.23 -11.21 2.58
N ALA A 98 -23.47 -10.77 2.84
CA ALA A 98 -23.74 -9.37 3.16
C ALA A 98 -23.01 -8.92 4.43
N VAL A 99 -23.01 -9.75 5.49
CA VAL A 99 -22.27 -9.48 6.73
C VAL A 99 -20.76 -9.49 6.48
N VAL A 100 -20.25 -10.46 5.70
CA VAL A 100 -18.82 -10.55 5.37
C VAL A 100 -18.35 -9.32 4.61
N VAL A 101 -19.09 -8.88 3.59
CA VAL A 101 -18.75 -7.68 2.81
C VAL A 101 -18.81 -6.42 3.68
N LEU A 102 -19.82 -6.28 4.54
CA LEU A 102 -19.91 -5.14 5.46
C LEU A 102 -18.70 -5.10 6.40
N PHE A 103 -18.32 -6.25 6.97
CA PHE A 103 -17.14 -6.37 7.82
C PHE A 103 -15.85 -5.99 7.07
N ILE A 104 -15.62 -6.55 5.88
CA ILE A 104 -14.43 -6.24 5.06
C ILE A 104 -14.39 -4.75 4.72
N GLY A 105 -15.53 -4.13 4.40
CA GLY A 105 -15.60 -2.70 4.07
C GLY A 105 -15.19 -1.82 5.24
N LEU A 106 -15.75 -2.06 6.43
CA LEU A 106 -15.39 -1.30 7.64
C LEU A 106 -13.93 -1.52 8.04
N PHE A 107 -13.45 -2.76 7.98
CA PHE A 107 -12.07 -3.10 8.32
C PHE A 107 -11.06 -2.50 7.31
N SER A 108 -11.39 -2.52 6.02
CA SER A 108 -10.55 -1.89 4.98
C SER A 108 -10.50 -0.38 5.15
N TYR A 109 -11.60 0.26 5.57
CA TYR A 109 -11.63 1.70 5.83
C TYR A 109 -10.75 2.08 7.03
N ASP A 110 -10.78 1.30 8.11
CA ASP A 110 -9.87 1.49 9.26
C ASP A 110 -8.40 1.41 8.85
N ILE A 111 -8.04 0.38 8.07
CA ILE A 111 -6.69 0.22 7.53
C ILE A 111 -6.30 1.37 6.61
N TYR A 112 -7.24 1.83 5.78
CA TYR A 112 -7.03 2.97 4.90
C TYR A 112 -6.70 4.26 5.67
N GLU A 113 -7.45 4.58 6.72
CA GLU A 113 -7.17 5.72 7.61
C GLU A 113 -5.83 5.56 8.33
N ARG A 114 -5.49 4.37 8.84
CA ARG A 114 -4.21 4.08 9.49
C ARG A 114 -3.00 4.26 8.57
N MET A 115 -3.15 4.04 7.26
CA MET A 115 -2.11 4.29 6.26
C MET A 115 -2.03 5.76 5.82
N GLY A 116 -2.79 6.65 6.45
CA GLY A 116 -2.78 8.09 6.22
C GLY A 116 -3.98 8.63 5.45
N GLY A 117 -4.96 7.78 5.12
CA GLY A 117 -6.23 8.19 4.50
C GLY A 117 -6.06 8.96 3.20
N MET A 118 -7.06 9.77 2.85
CA MET A 118 -6.86 10.87 1.90
C MET A 118 -6.17 11.98 2.68
N ALA A 119 -4.90 12.30 2.37
CA ALA A 119 -4.35 13.57 2.82
C ALA A 119 -5.31 14.69 2.36
N PRO A 120 -5.80 15.56 3.26
CA PRO A 120 -6.65 16.66 2.84
C PRO A 120 -5.88 17.46 1.79
N LEU A 121 -6.53 17.70 0.64
CA LEU A 121 -6.01 18.48 -0.48
C LEU A 121 -5.93 19.98 -0.13
N ASP A 122 -5.62 20.31 1.12
CA ASP A 122 -5.63 21.67 1.64
C ASP A 122 -4.27 22.33 1.43
N HIS A 123 -4.31 23.42 0.67
CA HIS A 123 -3.19 24.25 0.24
C HIS A 123 -2.36 24.86 1.39
N ALA A 124 -2.79 24.74 2.64
CA ALA A 124 -2.20 25.43 3.79
C ALA A 124 -1.26 24.59 4.68
N ALA A 125 -1.23 23.25 4.53
CA ALA A 125 -0.49 22.39 5.47
C ALA A 125 1.03 22.37 5.24
N MET A 126 1.53 22.85 4.09
CA MET A 126 2.97 23.01 3.84
C MET A 126 3.53 24.36 4.31
N ASP A 127 2.68 25.39 4.51
CA ASP A 127 3.12 26.74 4.89
C ASP A 127 3.71 26.81 6.30
N HIS A 128 3.29 25.91 7.21
CA HIS A 128 3.73 25.98 8.60
C HIS A 128 5.05 25.27 8.91
N ALA A 129 5.60 24.46 7.98
CA ALA A 129 6.90 23.80 8.18
C ALA A 129 8.10 24.66 7.71
N ALA A 130 7.85 25.71 6.93
CA ALA A 130 8.89 26.59 6.37
C ALA A 130 8.96 27.98 7.00
N MET A 131 8.06 28.32 7.94
CA MET A 131 7.85 29.68 8.45
C MET A 131 8.24 29.90 9.92
N ASP A 132 9.14 29.10 10.51
CA ASP A 132 9.66 29.36 11.88
C ASP A 132 11.10 29.91 11.92
N HIS A 133 11.67 30.25 10.75
CA HIS A 133 12.95 30.94 10.66
C HIS A 133 12.92 32.10 9.64
N ALA A 134 12.09 33.10 9.89
CA ALA A 134 12.25 34.43 9.28
C ALA A 134 11.50 35.51 10.07
N ALA A 135 11.82 35.65 11.36
CA ALA A 135 11.49 36.88 12.08
C ALA A 135 12.70 37.83 11.98
N MET A 136 12.43 38.99 11.37
CA MET A 136 13.28 40.19 11.25
C MET A 136 14.13 40.29 9.97
N ASP A 137 13.52 40.77 8.88
CA ASP A 137 13.91 42.10 8.38
C ASP A 137 12.83 42.73 7.49
N HIS A 138 12.70 44.05 7.56
CA HIS A 138 11.66 44.82 6.90
C HIS A 138 11.96 45.11 5.42
N ALA A 139 10.87 45.13 4.63
CA ALA A 139 10.57 46.04 3.53
C ALA A 139 10.83 45.61 2.07
N SER A 140 9.78 45.90 1.28
CA SER A 140 9.71 46.08 -0.17
C SER A 140 9.15 44.91 -0.99
N SER A 141 7.89 45.09 -1.32
CA SER A 141 7.09 44.49 -2.38
C SER A 141 7.87 44.08 -3.64
N ASN A 142 7.76 42.80 -3.98
CA ASN A 142 7.57 42.40 -5.38
C ASN A 142 6.78 41.08 -5.43
N GLN A 143 5.49 41.18 -5.72
CA GLN A 143 4.61 40.04 -5.97
C GLN A 143 5.00 39.41 -7.31
N GLY A 144 5.76 38.33 -7.27
CA GLY A 144 5.88 37.37 -8.36
C GLY A 144 4.90 36.22 -8.11
N SER A 145 4.02 35.95 -9.07
CA SER A 145 3.05 34.86 -9.03
C SER A 145 3.75 33.48 -9.01
N GLY A 146 4.07 32.97 -7.83
CA GLY A 146 4.36 31.55 -7.63
C GLY A 146 3.03 30.81 -7.59
N SER A 147 2.69 30.06 -8.63
CA SER A 147 1.54 29.18 -8.60
C SER A 147 1.78 28.08 -7.56
N GLU A 148 1.18 28.20 -6.38
CA GLU A 148 1.10 27.12 -5.40
C GLU A 148 0.55 25.86 -6.09
N GLN A 149 1.41 24.86 -6.26
CA GLN A 149 1.09 23.68 -7.04
C GLN A 149 0.11 22.82 -6.24
N ARG A 150 -1.11 22.64 -6.75
CA ARG A 150 -2.10 21.76 -6.11
C ARG A 150 -1.57 20.32 -6.10
N VAL A 151 -1.45 19.71 -4.92
CA VAL A 151 -1.22 18.27 -4.77
C VAL A 151 -2.57 17.57 -4.97
N TRP A 152 -2.64 16.62 -5.90
CA TRP A 152 -3.89 15.97 -6.33
C TRP A 152 -4.23 14.69 -5.56
N GLY A 153 -3.26 14.14 -4.83
CA GLY A 153 -3.43 12.96 -4.00
C GLY A 153 -2.12 12.57 -3.33
N GLY A 154 -2.22 11.84 -2.22
CA GLY A 154 -1.05 11.25 -1.60
C GLY A 154 -1.37 10.20 -0.55
N ILE A 155 -0.39 9.33 -0.33
CA ILE A 155 -0.44 8.27 0.69
C ILE A 155 0.46 8.68 1.86
N GLY A 156 -0.03 8.45 3.08
CA GLY A 156 0.67 8.72 4.32
C GLY A 156 0.48 10.14 4.84
N THR A 157 0.33 10.29 6.16
CA THR A 157 0.34 11.61 6.81
C THR A 157 1.75 12.20 6.72
N PRO A 158 1.91 13.50 6.41
CA PRO A 158 3.22 14.16 6.41
C PRO A 158 3.87 14.18 7.81
N VAL A 159 3.07 13.94 8.86
CA VAL A 159 3.53 13.80 10.24
C VAL A 159 3.33 12.35 10.65
N LEU A 160 4.36 11.54 10.49
CA LEU A 160 4.53 10.36 11.32
C LEU A 160 5.29 10.84 12.55
N THR A 161 4.62 10.87 13.71
CA THR A 161 5.30 11.10 14.99
C THR A 161 6.26 9.94 15.23
N ALA A 162 7.49 10.09 14.76
CA ALA A 162 8.58 9.17 15.05
C ALA A 162 9.01 9.41 16.51
N SER A 163 8.28 8.78 17.44
CA SER A 163 8.62 8.49 18.85
C SER A 163 7.40 8.68 19.76
N GLU A 164 7.29 7.85 20.81
CA GLU A 164 6.45 8.09 21.99
C GLU A 164 6.85 9.38 22.78
N GLN A 165 7.67 10.26 22.17
CA GLN A 165 8.33 11.41 22.78
C GLN A 165 8.27 12.65 21.88
N GLY A 166 7.07 13.00 21.37
CA GLY A 166 6.63 14.39 21.14
C GLY A 166 7.51 15.34 20.30
N THR A 167 8.53 14.87 19.59
CA THR A 167 9.42 15.73 18.79
C THR A 167 9.10 15.51 17.31
N PRO A 168 8.57 16.53 16.60
CA PRO A 168 8.28 16.41 15.18
C PRO A 168 9.58 16.18 14.40
N VAL A 169 9.72 15.00 13.77
CA VAL A 169 10.82 14.74 12.84
C VAL A 169 10.38 15.27 11.47
N SER A 170 11.10 16.26 10.95
CA SER A 170 10.84 16.79 9.60
C SER A 170 11.16 15.71 8.57
N PRO A 171 10.24 15.40 7.64
CA PRO A 171 10.48 14.38 6.63
C PRO A 171 11.59 14.84 5.67
N LEU A 172 12.41 13.89 5.19
CA LEU A 172 13.37 14.12 4.12
C LEU A 172 12.61 14.42 2.81
N PRO A 173 12.68 15.65 2.26
CA PRO A 173 12.00 15.96 1.02
C PRO A 173 12.83 15.44 -0.17
N VAL A 174 12.17 14.70 -1.07
CA VAL A 174 12.76 14.25 -2.34
C VAL A 174 11.77 14.55 -3.46
N GLU A 175 12.23 15.20 -4.51
CA GLU A 175 11.44 15.43 -5.72
C GLU A 175 11.66 14.27 -6.69
N VAL A 176 10.59 13.64 -7.15
CA VAL A 176 10.62 12.52 -8.10
C VAL A 176 10.08 12.98 -9.44
N THR A 177 10.90 12.83 -10.47
CA THR A 177 10.46 13.00 -11.86
C THR A 177 10.30 11.64 -12.51
N ALA A 178 9.09 11.33 -12.97
CA ALA A 178 8.81 10.16 -13.79
C ALA A 178 8.80 10.53 -15.28
N MET A 179 9.48 9.75 -16.10
CA MET A 179 9.50 9.87 -17.56
C MET A 179 9.77 8.51 -18.20
N GLN A 180 9.51 8.36 -19.49
CA GLN A 180 9.91 7.19 -20.28
C GLN A 180 11.44 7.13 -20.38
N PHE A 181 12.15 6.17 -19.77
CA PHE A 181 11.71 5.10 -18.87
C PHE A 181 12.59 5.09 -17.61
N ALA A 182 12.48 6.14 -16.81
CA ALA A 182 13.28 6.38 -15.62
C ALA A 182 12.49 7.11 -14.53
N PHE A 183 12.88 6.83 -13.29
CA PHE A 183 12.59 7.69 -12.14
C PHE A 183 13.87 8.43 -11.78
N LEU A 184 13.78 9.75 -11.67
CA LEU A 184 14.89 10.61 -11.24
C LEU A 184 14.57 11.23 -9.89
N PHE A 185 15.54 11.21 -8.98
CA PHE A 185 15.38 11.65 -7.60
C PHE A 185 16.22 12.90 -7.37
N ARG A 186 15.57 14.05 -7.19
CA ARG A 186 16.23 15.32 -6.87
C ARG A 186 16.19 15.58 -5.37
N TYR A 187 17.37 15.86 -4.81
CA TYR A 187 17.57 16.20 -3.41
C TYR A 187 17.76 17.72 -3.30
N PRO A 188 16.70 18.49 -2.98
CA PRO A 188 16.73 19.95 -3.11
C PRO A 188 17.76 20.60 -2.18
N LYS A 189 17.97 20.04 -0.98
CA LYS A 189 18.97 20.54 -0.01
C LYS A 189 20.42 20.41 -0.48
N GLY A 190 20.71 19.51 -1.41
CA GLY A 190 22.06 19.31 -1.96
C GLY A 190 22.21 19.72 -3.43
N ASP A 191 21.11 20.14 -4.05
CA ASP A 191 20.97 20.46 -5.47
C ASP A 191 21.60 19.43 -6.44
N PHE A 192 21.27 18.15 -6.23
CA PHE A 192 21.70 17.07 -7.12
C PHE A 192 20.57 16.10 -7.45
N ILE A 193 20.77 15.34 -8.54
CA ILE A 193 19.85 14.32 -9.03
C ILE A 193 20.56 12.97 -8.98
N SER A 194 19.85 11.95 -8.51
CA SER A 194 20.28 10.56 -8.47
C SER A 194 19.35 9.68 -9.33
N GLY A 195 19.91 8.60 -9.88
CA GLY A 195 19.14 7.54 -10.55
C GLY A 195 18.60 6.48 -9.58
N GLU A 196 19.05 6.49 -8.33
CA GLU A 196 18.57 5.64 -7.22
C GLU A 196 18.06 6.52 -6.07
N LEU A 197 17.04 6.03 -5.36
CA LEU A 197 16.50 6.72 -4.19
C LEU A 197 17.26 6.27 -2.94
N HIS A 198 18.16 7.09 -2.44
CA HIS A 198 18.81 6.85 -1.14
C HIS A 198 18.02 7.51 -0.02
N VAL A 199 17.76 6.75 1.05
CA VAL A 199 17.03 7.22 2.24
C VAL A 199 17.61 6.55 3.48
N PRO A 200 17.68 7.25 4.63
CA PRO A 200 18.12 6.63 5.86
C PRO A 200 16.98 5.86 6.55
N VAL A 201 17.33 4.74 7.19
CA VAL A 201 16.41 3.92 7.97
C VAL A 201 15.83 4.72 9.15
N GLY A 202 14.54 4.54 9.41
CA GLY A 202 13.84 5.19 10.52
C GLY A 202 13.49 6.67 10.32
N GLN A 203 14.01 7.33 9.27
CA GLN A 203 13.67 8.72 8.97
C GLN A 203 12.39 8.79 8.11
N PRO A 204 11.39 9.60 8.47
CA PRO A 204 10.27 9.90 7.57
C PRO A 204 10.75 10.53 6.26
N VAL A 205 10.20 10.09 5.13
CA VAL A 205 10.51 10.57 3.78
C VAL A 205 9.24 11.06 3.12
N SER A 206 9.33 12.19 2.41
CA SER A 206 8.24 12.73 1.61
C SER A 206 8.68 12.88 0.16
N LEU A 207 8.02 12.14 -0.73
CA LEU A 207 8.26 12.20 -2.16
C LEU A 207 7.24 13.14 -2.81
N SER A 208 7.69 14.22 -3.43
CA SER A 208 6.86 15.05 -4.32
C SER A 208 7.06 14.58 -5.75
N MET A 209 6.02 14.06 -6.39
CA MET A 209 6.16 13.30 -7.64
C MET A 209 5.40 13.95 -8.78
N GLU A 210 6.08 14.07 -9.92
CA GLU A 210 5.51 14.62 -11.15
C GLU A 210 5.95 13.77 -12.37
N ALA A 211 5.06 13.60 -13.34
CA ALA A 211 5.38 12.97 -14.62
C ALA A 211 5.55 14.02 -15.72
N LYS A 212 6.54 13.83 -16.60
CA LYS A 212 6.86 14.78 -17.68
C LYS A 212 6.25 14.42 -19.03
N ASP A 213 5.73 13.21 -19.18
CA ASP A 213 5.22 12.69 -20.45
C ASP A 213 3.86 11.98 -20.33
N VAL A 214 3.84 10.73 -19.89
CA VAL A 214 2.67 9.87 -19.76
C VAL A 214 2.45 9.50 -18.29
N ILE A 215 1.38 8.78 -18.00
CA ILE A 215 1.12 8.26 -16.66
C ILE A 215 2.15 7.17 -16.34
N HIS A 216 2.69 7.21 -15.13
CA HIS A 216 3.51 6.17 -14.52
C HIS A 216 2.92 5.78 -13.17
N ALA A 217 3.46 4.76 -12.52
CA ALA A 217 3.16 4.52 -11.10
C ALA A 217 4.43 4.10 -10.37
N PHE A 218 4.75 4.83 -9.30
CA PHE A 218 5.85 4.53 -8.41
C PHE A 218 5.43 3.42 -7.46
N TRP A 219 6.08 2.26 -7.54
CA TRP A 219 5.77 1.11 -6.67
C TRP A 219 7.03 0.53 -6.03
N VAL A 220 6.98 0.37 -4.70
CA VAL A 220 7.98 -0.38 -3.93
C VAL A 220 7.24 -1.53 -3.21
N PRO A 221 7.35 -2.77 -3.70
CA PRO A 221 6.59 -3.91 -3.16
C PRO A 221 6.78 -4.12 -1.67
N GLU A 222 8.02 -4.07 -1.18
CA GLU A 222 8.42 -4.26 0.23
C GLU A 222 7.87 -3.17 1.15
N PHE A 223 7.50 -2.02 0.59
CA PHE A 223 6.91 -0.92 1.36
C PHE A 223 5.37 -0.97 1.36
N ARG A 224 4.75 -1.82 0.51
CA ARG A 224 3.30 -1.88 0.26
C ARG A 224 2.71 -0.56 -0.27
N LEU A 225 3.53 0.25 -0.91
CA LEU A 225 3.16 1.57 -1.37
C LEU A 225 3.25 1.66 -2.89
N LYS A 226 2.13 2.02 -3.52
CA LYS A 226 2.01 2.33 -4.94
C LYS A 226 1.29 3.66 -5.10
N GLN A 227 1.86 4.58 -5.86
CA GLN A 227 1.21 5.85 -6.18
C GLN A 227 1.37 6.14 -7.67
N ASP A 228 0.26 6.42 -8.33
CA ASP A 228 0.26 6.84 -9.73
C ASP A 228 0.83 8.26 -9.83
N VAL A 229 1.67 8.49 -10.83
CA VAL A 229 2.33 9.77 -11.12
C VAL A 229 1.80 10.25 -12.47
N ILE A 230 0.95 11.29 -12.43
CA ILE A 230 0.14 11.72 -13.58
C ILE A 230 0.64 13.09 -14.07
N PRO A 231 0.85 13.28 -15.38
CA PRO A 231 1.28 14.57 -15.93
C PRO A 231 0.30 15.70 -15.57
N GLY A 232 0.84 16.81 -15.06
CA GLY A 232 0.05 17.96 -14.61
C GLY A 232 -0.70 17.77 -13.29
N GLN A 233 -0.56 16.61 -12.64
CA GLN A 233 -1.15 16.31 -11.34
C GLN A 233 -0.07 15.85 -10.34
N PRO A 234 0.62 16.79 -9.67
CA PRO A 234 1.59 16.43 -8.65
C PRO A 234 0.96 15.61 -7.53
N THR A 235 1.67 14.58 -7.09
CA THR A 235 1.22 13.69 -6.00
C THR A 235 2.30 13.60 -4.94
N VAL A 236 1.92 13.25 -3.72
CA VAL A 236 2.85 13.06 -2.60
C VAL A 236 2.82 11.60 -2.13
N LEU A 237 3.98 11.03 -1.82
CA LEU A 237 4.07 9.72 -1.18
C LEU A 237 4.95 9.80 0.05
N ASN A 238 4.36 9.55 1.22
CA ASN A 238 5.03 9.58 2.50
C ASN A 238 5.25 8.16 3.04
N PHE A 239 6.44 7.91 3.55
CA PHE A 239 6.77 6.64 4.18
C PHE A 239 7.92 6.78 5.17
N THR A 240 8.04 5.83 6.08
CA THR A 240 9.24 5.65 6.91
C THR A 240 9.79 4.26 6.62
N PRO A 241 11.02 4.13 6.08
CA PRO A 241 11.65 2.85 5.87
C PRO A 241 12.09 2.28 7.23
N THR A 242 11.83 1.00 7.47
CA THR A 242 12.08 0.34 8.78
C THR A 242 13.21 -0.67 8.73
N ARG A 243 13.72 -0.97 7.54
CA ARG A 243 14.74 -2.02 7.34
C ARG A 243 15.75 -1.63 6.26
N SER A 244 17.01 -1.51 6.66
CA SER A 244 18.14 -1.27 5.75
C SER A 244 18.25 -2.37 4.69
N GLY A 245 18.54 -1.98 3.44
CA GLY A 245 18.51 -2.89 2.29
C GLY A 245 18.35 -2.18 0.95
N ARG A 246 18.32 -2.95 -0.14
CA ARG A 246 18.06 -2.45 -1.50
C ARG A 246 16.77 -3.06 -2.00
N TYR A 247 15.78 -2.23 -2.31
CA TYR A 247 14.46 -2.69 -2.75
C TYR A 247 14.13 -2.13 -4.14
N PRO A 248 13.50 -2.93 -5.03
CA PRO A 248 13.20 -2.48 -6.38
C PRO A 248 12.10 -1.42 -6.36
N ILE A 249 12.32 -0.36 -7.14
CA ILE A 249 11.29 0.57 -7.58
C ILE A 249 10.86 0.10 -8.97
N VAL A 250 9.56 -0.13 -9.16
CA VAL A 250 9.01 -0.66 -10.41
C VAL A 250 7.93 0.28 -10.92
N CYS A 251 7.94 0.58 -12.22
CA CYS A 251 6.79 1.23 -12.83
C CYS A 251 5.60 0.27 -12.87
N ALA A 252 4.48 0.65 -12.26
CA ALA A 252 3.29 -0.18 -12.13
C ALA A 252 2.07 0.30 -12.93
N GLU A 253 2.27 1.24 -13.86
CA GLU A 253 1.24 1.74 -14.79
C GLU A 253 1.82 1.75 -16.21
N LEU A 254 1.04 1.27 -17.20
CA LEU A 254 1.54 1.05 -18.56
C LEU A 254 1.99 2.36 -19.21
N CYS A 255 3.31 2.56 -19.29
CA CYS A 255 3.90 3.82 -19.73
C CYS A 255 4.61 3.75 -21.09
N GLY A 256 4.45 2.69 -21.88
CA GLY A 256 4.99 2.56 -23.24
C GLY A 256 5.82 1.29 -23.50
N PRO A 257 6.52 1.20 -24.65
CA PRO A 257 7.16 -0.05 -25.11
C PRO A 257 8.22 -0.65 -24.18
N TYR A 258 8.87 0.17 -23.34
CA TYR A 258 9.89 -0.28 -22.39
C TYR A 258 9.39 -0.25 -20.93
N HIS A 259 8.07 -0.21 -20.72
CA HIS A 259 7.44 -0.19 -19.39
C HIS A 259 8.01 -1.27 -18.44
N GLY A 260 8.13 -2.52 -18.90
CA GLY A 260 8.67 -3.61 -18.08
C GLY A 260 10.14 -3.45 -17.66
N GLY A 261 10.89 -2.61 -18.37
CA GLY A 261 12.29 -2.27 -18.07
C GLY A 261 12.45 -1.00 -17.23
N MET A 262 11.37 -0.26 -16.97
CA MET A 262 11.40 0.94 -16.14
C MET A 262 11.50 0.58 -14.65
N ARG A 263 12.73 0.44 -14.18
CA ARG A 263 13.07 0.07 -12.80
C ARG A 263 14.12 1.01 -12.24
N SER A 264 14.08 1.22 -10.93
CA SER A 264 15.13 1.85 -10.14
C SER A 264 15.26 1.08 -8.82
N THR A 265 16.03 1.59 -7.87
CA THR A 265 16.25 1.00 -6.56
C THR A 265 16.07 2.07 -5.50
N VAL A 266 15.36 1.73 -4.42
CA VAL A 266 15.47 2.45 -3.16
C VAL A 266 16.55 1.77 -2.31
N VAL A 267 17.54 2.55 -1.88
CA VAL A 267 18.64 2.15 -1.03
C VAL A 267 18.35 2.70 0.36
N VAL A 268 18.00 1.81 1.28
CA VAL A 268 17.77 2.15 2.69
C VAL A 268 19.05 1.88 3.46
N GLU A 269 19.63 2.94 4.03
CA GLU A 269 20.96 2.91 4.64
C GLU A 269 20.91 3.39 6.09
N GLU A 270 21.95 3.10 6.86
CA GLU A 270 22.14 3.75 8.17
C GLU A 270 22.41 5.25 7.98
N GLN A 271 22.07 6.06 8.98
CA GLN A 271 22.18 7.53 8.89
C GLN A 271 23.59 7.98 8.46
N ASP A 272 24.65 7.46 9.08
CA ASP A 272 26.03 7.83 8.74
C ASP A 272 26.39 7.50 7.28
N ALA A 273 25.87 6.39 6.74
CA ALA A 273 26.13 6.00 5.36
C ALA A 273 25.39 6.92 4.38
N PHE A 274 24.13 7.25 4.69
CA PHE A 274 23.36 8.22 3.92
C PHE A 274 24.02 9.60 3.94
N ASP A 275 24.46 10.09 5.10
CA ASP A 275 25.10 11.40 5.23
C ASP A 275 26.41 11.48 4.43
N ASN A 276 27.21 10.41 4.46
CA ASN A 276 28.43 10.30 3.65
C ASN A 276 28.12 10.30 2.15
N TRP A 277 27.12 9.52 1.72
CA TRP A 277 26.67 9.51 0.33
C TRP A 277 26.14 10.88 -0.11
N PHE A 278 25.33 11.52 0.73
CA PHE A 278 24.76 12.83 0.46
C PHE A 278 25.87 13.89 0.32
N ALA A 279 26.83 13.93 1.25
CA ALA A 279 27.93 14.88 1.22
C ALA A 279 28.82 14.73 -0.03
N GLN A 280 29.01 13.52 -0.54
CA GLN A 280 29.79 13.27 -1.77
C GLN A 280 29.10 13.79 -3.03
N ASN A 281 27.77 13.85 -3.03
CA ASN A 281 26.98 14.31 -4.18
C ASN A 281 26.49 15.76 -4.05
N ASN A 282 26.56 16.31 -2.84
CA ASN A 282 26.13 17.67 -2.54
C ASN A 282 26.96 18.70 -3.33
N LYS A 283 26.28 19.54 -4.10
CA LYS A 283 26.91 20.62 -4.89
C LYS A 283 26.95 21.95 -4.14
N ILE A 284 26.18 22.08 -3.06
CA ILE A 284 26.15 23.27 -2.21
C ILE A 284 27.28 23.13 -1.20
N THR A 285 28.36 23.89 -1.43
CA THR A 285 29.52 23.90 -0.53
C THR A 285 29.27 24.89 0.60
N ALA A 286 29.80 24.64 1.80
CA ALA A 286 29.66 25.51 2.99
C ALA A 286 30.27 26.93 2.85
N THR A 287 30.64 27.36 1.64
CA THR A 287 31.25 28.66 1.34
C THR A 287 30.24 29.66 0.75
N ASP A 288 29.00 29.24 0.49
CA ASP A 288 27.94 30.08 -0.11
C ASP A 288 26.91 30.63 0.90
N THR A 289 27.26 30.67 2.20
CA THR A 289 26.51 31.36 3.28
C THR A 289 27.39 32.38 3.98
#